data_AF-A0A496ZGT8-F1
#
_entry.id   AF-A0A496ZGT8-F1
#
_cell.length_a   1.000
_cell.length_b   1.000
_cell.length_c   1.000
_cell.angle_alpha   90.00
_cell.angle_beta   90.00
_cell.angle_gamma   90.00
#
_symmetry.space_group_name_H-M   'P 1'
#
loop_
_entity.id
_entity.type
_entity.pdbx_description
1 polymer ?
#
loop_
_entity_poly.entity_id
_entity_poly.type
_entity_poly.pdbx_seq_one_letter_code
_entity_poly.pdbx_strand_id
1 'polypeptide(L)'
;MVTFFPISEVDTPQVTMEVTIEVVKLLPFCSQPVNRRILQEKLGFRNADHFRKAYILPAIKGGWIEMTIPDKPKSRLQKYILTSKGRKWLGKNREKES
;
A
#
# COMPACT_ATOMS: atom_id res chain seq x y z
N MET A 1 32.61 -18.36 34.82
CA MET A 1 32.49 -17.22 33.89
C MET A 1 31.20 -17.41 33.11
N VAL A 2 30.16 -16.65 33.45
CA VAL A 2 28.88 -16.65 32.74
C VAL A 2 28.72 -15.30 32.08
N THR A 3 28.85 -15.24 30.76
CA THR A 3 28.48 -14.06 29.97
C THR A 3 27.31 -14.46 29.09
N PHE A 4 26.12 -14.28 29.66
CA PHE A 4 24.83 -14.38 29.02
C PHE A 4 24.64 -13.11 28.18
N PHE A 5 24.67 -13.23 26.85
CA PHE A 5 24.32 -12.12 25.95
C PHE A 5 22.80 -12.12 25.75
N PRO A 6 22.06 -11.07 26.18
CA PRO A 6 20.66 -10.94 25.83
C PRO A 6 20.57 -10.48 24.36
N ILE A 7 19.99 -11.31 23.51
CA ILE A 7 19.64 -10.94 22.13
C ILE A 7 18.52 -9.91 22.24
N SER A 8 18.82 -8.69 21.81
CA SER A 8 17.93 -7.54 21.83
C SER A 8 16.62 -7.82 21.09
N GLU A 9 15.52 -7.42 21.71
CA GLU A 9 14.19 -7.35 21.14
C GLU A 9 14.24 -6.66 19.76
N VAL A 10 13.90 -7.41 18.72
CA VAL A 10 13.71 -6.84 17.38
C VAL A 10 12.34 -6.17 17.40
N ASP A 11 12.38 -4.86 17.57
CA ASP A 11 11.28 -3.92 17.46
C ASP A 11 10.47 -4.20 16.17
N THR A 12 9.40 -4.99 16.28
CA THR A 12 8.41 -5.08 15.22
C THR A 12 7.64 -3.76 15.27
N PRO A 13 7.71 -2.90 14.23
CA PRO A 13 6.89 -1.70 14.22
C PRO A 13 5.44 -2.18 14.26
N GLN A 14 4.78 -1.91 15.39
CA GLN A 14 3.35 -2.15 15.57
C GLN A 14 2.67 -1.54 14.35
N VAL A 15 2.07 -2.40 13.53
CA VAL A 15 1.36 -2.00 12.31
C VAL A 15 0.13 -1.26 12.77
N THR A 16 0.28 0.05 13.02
CA THR A 16 -0.83 0.96 13.20
C THR A 16 -1.69 0.84 11.94
N MET A 17 -2.84 0.21 12.11
CA MET A 17 -3.84 -0.05 11.06
C MET A 17 -4.56 1.24 10.65
N GLU A 18 -3.88 2.39 10.71
CA GLU A 18 -4.42 3.67 10.31
C GLU A 18 -4.28 3.78 8.80
N VAL A 19 -5.43 3.90 8.13
CA VAL A 19 -5.45 4.21 6.70
C VAL A 19 -5.05 5.67 6.56
N THR A 20 -3.83 5.91 6.07
CA THR A 20 -3.38 7.27 5.81
C THR A 20 -4.20 7.89 4.67
N ILE A 21 -4.30 9.22 4.64
CA ILE A 21 -5.06 9.97 3.63
C ILE A 21 -4.56 9.63 2.21
N GLU A 22 -3.26 9.39 2.06
CA GLU A 22 -2.63 8.98 0.80
C GLU A 22 -3.19 7.65 0.30
N VAL A 23 -3.29 6.67 1.20
CA VAL A 23 -3.86 5.36 0.87
C VAL A 23 -5.33 5.51 0.48
N VAL A 24 -6.13 6.25 1.25
CA VAL A 24 -7.55 6.50 0.93
C VAL A 24 -7.73 7.04 -0.49
N LYS A 25 -6.93 8.02 -0.88
CA LYS A 25 -6.97 8.63 -2.23
C LYS A 25 -6.58 7.65 -3.34
N LEU A 26 -5.75 6.66 -3.05
CA LEU A 26 -5.28 5.66 -4.01
C LEU A 26 -6.31 4.55 -4.29
N LEU A 27 -7.04 4.11 -3.26
CA LEU A 27 -7.90 2.91 -3.33
C LEU A 27 -8.95 2.93 -4.46
N PRO A 28 -9.69 4.04 -4.71
CA PRO A 28 -10.70 4.10 -5.76
C PRO A 28 -10.16 3.78 -7.16
N PHE A 29 -8.87 4.05 -7.41
CA PHE A 29 -8.24 3.84 -8.70
C PHE A 29 -7.72 2.41 -8.90
N CYS A 30 -7.66 1.61 -7.83
CA CYS A 30 -7.11 0.25 -7.85
C CYS A 30 -8.20 -0.83 -7.95
N SER A 31 -9.45 -0.47 -8.27
CA SER A 31 -10.56 -1.42 -8.46
C SER A 31 -10.30 -2.45 -9.58
N GLN A 32 -9.47 -2.08 -10.56
CA GLN A 32 -8.94 -2.96 -11.59
C GLN A 32 -7.40 -2.94 -11.57
N PRO A 33 -6.70 -3.89 -12.20
CA PRO A 33 -5.24 -3.85 -12.29
C PRO A 33 -4.75 -2.60 -13.03
N VAL A 34 -4.13 -1.66 -12.30
CA VAL A 34 -3.60 -0.41 -12.88
C VAL A 34 -2.09 -0.32 -12.68
N ASN A 35 -1.38 0.21 -13.68
CA ASN A 35 0.06 0.46 -13.59
C ASN A 35 0.33 1.71 -12.71
N ARG A 36 1.45 1.70 -11.99
CA ARG A 36 1.98 2.84 -11.23
C ARG A 36 1.91 4.16 -11.99
N ARG A 37 2.30 4.17 -13.27
CA ARG A 37 2.35 5.41 -14.08
C ARG A 37 0.97 6.04 -14.22
N ILE A 38 -0.05 5.24 -14.52
CA ILE A 38 -1.44 5.72 -14.65
C ILE A 38 -1.94 6.22 -13.29
N LEU A 39 -1.65 5.51 -12.19
CA LEU A 39 -2.03 5.96 -10.85
C LEU A 39 -1.36 7.31 -10.49
N GLN A 40 -0.09 7.45 -10.83
CA GLN A 40 0.67 8.68 -10.62
C GLN A 40 0.08 9.85 -11.41
N GLU A 41 -0.25 9.63 -12.69
CA GLU A 41 -0.86 10.64 -13.58
C GLU A 41 -2.25 11.04 -13.07
N LYS A 42 -3.10 10.08 -12.68
CA LYS A 42 -4.45 10.34 -12.15
C LYS A 42 -4.45 11.16 -10.86
N LEU A 43 -3.42 11.00 -10.03
CA LEU A 43 -3.27 11.73 -8.77
C LEU A 43 -2.38 12.98 -8.91
N GLY A 44 -1.92 13.32 -10.13
CA GLY A 44 -1.17 14.54 -10.40
C GLY A 44 0.26 14.57 -9.84
N PHE A 45 0.86 13.42 -9.53
CA PHE A 45 2.21 13.38 -8.97
C PHE A 45 3.29 13.49 -10.04
N ARG A 46 4.31 14.33 -9.80
CA ARG A 46 5.49 14.44 -10.67
C ARG A 46 6.60 13.46 -10.28
N ASN A 47 6.81 13.27 -8.97
CA ASN A 47 7.88 12.43 -8.45
C ASN A 47 7.41 10.97 -8.23
N ALA A 48 8.00 10.05 -9.00
CA ALA A 48 7.70 8.61 -8.96
C ALA A 48 8.12 7.94 -7.64
N ASP A 49 9.26 8.33 -7.06
CA ASP A 49 9.80 7.71 -5.85
C ASP A 49 8.98 8.12 -4.63
N HIS A 50 8.62 9.41 -4.55
CA HIS A 50 7.71 9.90 -3.53
C HIS A 50 6.36 9.19 -3.64
N PHE A 51 5.79 9.10 -4.85
CA PHE A 51 4.53 8.40 -5.07
C PHE A 51 4.58 6.94 -4.60
N ARG A 52 5.66 6.22 -4.92
CA ARG A 52 5.84 4.84 -4.47
C ARG A 52 5.91 4.74 -2.94
N LYS A 53 6.70 5.59 -2.29
CA LYS A 53 6.93 5.54 -0.84
C LYS A 53 5.74 6.00 -0.01
N ALA A 54 5.00 7.01 -0.46
CA ALA A 54 3.90 7.61 0.28
C ALA A 54 2.53 6.97 -0.02
N TYR A 55 2.34 6.40 -1.21
CA TYR A 55 1.03 5.85 -1.61
C TYR A 55 1.05 4.34 -1.73
N ILE A 56 1.94 3.80 -2.58
CA ILE A 56 1.90 2.37 -2.92
C ILE A 56 2.42 1.51 -1.77
N LEU A 57 3.59 1.82 -1.20
CA LEU A 57 4.17 1.00 -0.13
C LEU A 57 3.28 0.94 1.11
N PRO A 58 2.70 2.06 1.62
CA PRO A 58 1.78 2.01 2.75
C PRO A 58 0.50 1.23 2.42
N ALA A 59 -0.03 1.37 1.20
CA ALA A 59 -1.21 0.61 0.78
C ALA A 59 -0.98 -0.90 0.71
N ILE A 60 0.21 -1.34 0.25
CA ILE A 60 0.61 -2.75 0.25
C ILE A 60 0.85 -3.24 1.69
N LYS A 61 1.61 -2.49 2.50
CA LYS A 61 1.88 -2.84 3.90
C LYS A 61 0.59 -2.95 4.73
N GLY A 62 -0.37 -2.06 4.48
CA GLY A 62 -1.69 -2.11 5.11
C GLY A 62 -2.62 -3.20 4.56
N GLY A 63 -2.18 -3.94 3.52
CA GLY A 63 -2.95 -5.02 2.89
C GLY A 63 -4.19 -4.53 2.14
N TRP A 64 -4.21 -3.27 1.71
CA TRP A 64 -5.34 -2.67 0.99
C TRP A 64 -5.26 -2.93 -0.52
N ILE A 65 -4.04 -2.96 -1.05
CA ILE A 65 -3.73 -3.33 -2.43
C ILE A 65 -2.63 -4.39 -2.46
N GLU A 66 -2.51 -5.08 -3.58
CA GLU A 66 -1.45 -6.07 -3.82
C GLU A 66 -0.83 -5.91 -5.22
N MET A 67 0.32 -6.57 -5.39
CA MET A 67 1.07 -6.62 -6.64
C MET A 67 0.61 -7.82 -7.47
N THR A 68 0.38 -7.61 -8.77
CA THR A 68 0.02 -8.72 -9.68
C THR A 68 1.21 -9.63 -10.05
N ILE A 69 2.44 -9.14 -9.92
CA ILE A 69 3.68 -9.89 -10.20
C ILE A 69 4.64 -9.76 -9.01
N PRO A 70 4.37 -10.45 -7.88
CA PRO A 70 5.17 -10.31 -6.66
C PRO A 70 6.64 -10.72 -6.87
N ASP A 71 6.91 -11.71 -7.72
CA ASP A 71 8.27 -12.22 -7.99
C ASP A 71 9.16 -11.21 -8.73
N LYS A 72 8.57 -10.24 -9.42
CA LYS A 72 9.30 -9.25 -10.23
C LYS A 72 8.80 -7.84 -9.90
N PRO A 73 9.10 -7.29 -8.70
CA PRO A 73 8.57 -6.02 -8.22
C PRO A 73 9.08 -4.78 -9.00
N LYS A 74 10.10 -4.97 -9.84
CA LYS A 74 10.64 -3.96 -10.76
C LYS A 74 10.15 -4.14 -12.20
N SER A 75 9.26 -5.10 -12.46
CA SER A 75 8.72 -5.38 -13.78
C SER A 75 7.99 -4.16 -14.35
N ARG A 76 8.21 -3.89 -15.64
CA ARG A 76 7.46 -2.86 -16.38
C ARG A 76 5.96 -3.19 -16.50
N LEU A 77 5.62 -4.48 -16.39
CA LEU A 77 4.25 -5.00 -16.43
C LEU A 77 3.59 -5.05 -15.05
N GLN A 78 4.27 -4.54 -14.01
CA GLN A 78 3.73 -4.50 -12.66
C GLN A 78 2.43 -3.69 -12.62
N LYS A 79 1.38 -4.30 -12.06
CA LYS A 79 0.11 -3.63 -11.76
C LYS A 79 -0.22 -3.78 -10.28
N TYR A 80 -1.14 -2.93 -9.84
CA TYR A 80 -1.67 -2.91 -8.49
C TYR A 80 -3.19 -3.05 -8.53
N ILE A 81 -3.74 -3.86 -7.64
CA ILE A 81 -5.16 -4.15 -7.54
C ILE A 81 -5.59 -4.16 -6.07
N LEU A 82 -6.84 -3.78 -5.79
CA LEU A 82 -7.43 -3.91 -4.46
C LEU A 82 -7.44 -5.37 -3.98
N THR A 83 -7.15 -5.55 -2.71
CA THR A 83 -7.40 -6.82 -2.00
C THR A 83 -8.86 -6.88 -1.55
N SER A 84 -9.27 -8.03 -1.01
CA SER A 84 -10.58 -8.18 -0.35
C SER A 84 -10.77 -7.20 0.81
N LYS A 85 -9.70 -6.88 1.54
CA LYS A 85 -9.71 -5.88 2.63
C LYS A 85 -9.92 -4.46 2.08
N GLY A 86 -9.17 -4.10 1.03
CA GLY A 86 -9.32 -2.84 0.29
C GLY A 86 -10.74 -2.61 -0.24
N ARG A 87 -11.31 -3.63 -0.88
CA ARG A 87 -12.69 -3.58 -1.41
C ARG A 87 -13.73 -3.36 -0.31
N LYS A 88 -13.66 -4.13 0.78
CA LYS A 88 -14.59 -3.99 1.92
C LYS A 88 -14.53 -2.60 2.54
N TRP A 89 -13.32 -2.08 2.73
CA TRP A 89 -13.13 -0.74 3.28
C TRP A 89 -13.67 0.34 2.33
N LEU A 90 -13.37 0.24 1.03
CA LEU A 90 -13.87 1.21 0.05
C LEU A 90 -15.40 1.21 -0.02
N GLY A 91 -16.04 0.05 0.05
CA GLY A 91 -17.51 -0.07 0.10
C GLY A 91 -18.10 0.62 1.32
N LYS A 92 -17.61 0.30 2.53
CA LYS A 92 -18.09 0.88 3.80
C LYS A 92 -17.92 2.41 3.86
N ASN A 93 -16.87 2.95 3.26
CA ASN A 93 -16.61 4.40 3.30
C ASN A 93 -17.35 5.19 2.21
N ARG A 94 -17.84 4.54 1.14
CA ARG A 94 -18.70 5.21 0.15
C ARG A 94 -20.12 5.48 0.65
N GLU A 95 -20.63 4.66 1.57
CA GLU A 95 -21.98 4.83 2.16
C GLU A 95 -22.05 5.99 3.17
N LYS A 96 -20.91 6.49 3.67
CA LYS A 96 -20.87 7.58 4.66
C LYS A 96 -20.87 8.98 4.04
N GLU A 97 -20.84 9.07 2.72
CA GLU A 97 -20.79 10.32 1.96
C GLU A 97 -22.13 10.59 1.24
N SER A 98 -23.20 9.87 1.60
CA SER A 98 -24.59 10.05 1.16
C SER A 98 -25.52 10.35 2.33
#